data_AF-A0A9E2Z0W8-F1
#
_entry.id   AF-A0A9E2Z0W8-F1
#
_cell.length_a   1.000
_cell.length_b   1.000
_cell.length_c   1.000
_cell.angle_alpha   90.00
_cell.angle_beta   90.00
_cell.angle_gamma   90.00
#
_symmetry.space_group_name_H-M   'P 1'
#
loop_
_entity.id
_entity.type
_entity.pdbx_description
1 polymer ?
#
loop_
_entity_poly.entity_id
_entity_poly.type
_entity_poly.pdbx_seq_one_letter_code
_entity_poly.pdbx_strand_id
1 'polypeptide(L)'
;MDIETQSLTCCEIAADGAAISLGFVDCKGRPQTIRLSLNQVGALAMTLPTLIGKALQTRFGDETLRYAYPLESWVVEQSSDPRHGMITLRTSDGFSVCFSIPRDQQSELGEALVANNTPDVARPN
;
A
#
# COMPACT_ATOMS: atom_id res chain seq x y z
N MET A 1 27.17 -5.48 -6.31
CA MET A 1 27.16 -4.49 -7.42
C MET A 1 25.80 -3.85 -7.35
N ASP A 2 25.76 -2.56 -7.10
CA ASP A 2 24.52 -1.84 -6.86
C ASP A 2 24.16 -1.05 -8.12
N ILE A 3 22.88 -1.03 -8.47
CA ILE A 3 22.38 -0.29 -9.64
C ILE A 3 21.60 0.90 -9.10
N GLU A 4 22.15 2.10 -9.28
CA GLU A 4 21.41 3.34 -9.03
C GLU A 4 20.47 3.63 -10.20
N THR A 5 19.17 3.67 -9.90
CA THR A 5 18.10 3.89 -10.88
C THR A 5 17.61 5.33 -10.82
N GLN A 6 17.36 5.94 -11.98
CA GLN A 6 16.76 7.27 -12.10
C GLN A 6 15.23 7.21 -12.03
N SER A 7 14.62 6.23 -12.72
CA SER A 7 13.17 6.10 -12.81
C SER A 7 12.73 4.65 -13.05
N LEU A 8 11.54 4.32 -12.55
CA LEU A 8 10.76 3.13 -12.92
C LEU A 8 10.04 3.44 -14.23
N THR A 9 10.17 2.58 -15.24
CA THR A 9 9.67 2.83 -16.60
C THR A 9 8.51 1.92 -17.00
N CYS A 10 8.46 0.68 -16.52
CA CYS A 10 7.34 -0.23 -16.78
C CYS A 10 7.14 -1.23 -15.64
N CYS A 11 5.89 -1.70 -15.51
CA CYS A 11 5.49 -2.80 -14.65
C CYS A 11 4.65 -3.75 -15.50
N GLU A 12 5.20 -4.90 -15.85
CA GLU A 12 4.57 -5.87 -16.75
C GLU A 12 4.38 -7.22 -16.07
N ILE A 13 3.33 -7.92 -16.45
CA ILE A 13 3.07 -9.29 -15.99
C ILE A 13 3.39 -10.23 -17.16
N ALA A 14 4.15 -11.28 -16.90
CA ALA A 14 4.39 -12.33 -17.89
C ALA A 14 3.07 -12.97 -18.33
N ALA A 15 3.00 -13.46 -19.57
CA ALA A 15 1.76 -14.02 -20.13
C ALA A 15 1.18 -15.20 -19.32
N ASP A 16 2.04 -15.91 -18.59
CA ASP A 16 1.67 -17.02 -17.70
C ASP A 16 1.27 -16.58 -16.28
N GLY A 17 1.36 -15.28 -15.96
CA GLY A 17 1.10 -14.73 -14.63
C GLY A 17 2.15 -15.09 -13.58
N ALA A 18 3.22 -15.81 -13.94
CA ALA A 18 4.17 -16.36 -12.97
C ALA A 18 5.24 -15.36 -12.52
N ALA A 19 5.47 -14.32 -13.34
CA ALA A 19 6.50 -13.32 -13.09
C ALA A 19 6.01 -11.91 -13.39
N ILE A 20 6.61 -10.96 -12.67
CA ILE A 20 6.43 -9.53 -12.85
C ILE A 20 7.79 -8.94 -13.23
N SER A 21 7.79 -8.07 -14.24
CA SER A 21 8.97 -7.35 -14.72
C SER A 21 8.86 -5.89 -14.35
N LEU A 22 9.89 -5.36 -13.71
CA LEU A 22 10.04 -3.94 -13.37
C LEU A 22 11.18 -3.36 -14.21
N GLY A 23 10.85 -2.42 -15.10
CA GLY A 23 11.82 -1.71 -15.91
C GLY A 23 12.36 -0.47 -15.19
N PHE A 24 13.65 -0.22 -15.27
CA PHE A 24 14.31 0.97 -14.76
C PHE A 24 15.26 1.57 -15.79
N VAL A 25 15.59 2.85 -15.64
CA VAL A 25 16.72 3.47 -16.33
C VAL A 25 17.80 3.77 -15.29
N ASP A 26 19.03 3.32 -15.54
CA ASP A 26 20.17 3.58 -14.65
C ASP A 26 20.70 5.02 -14.77
N CYS A 27 21.61 5.43 -13.90
CA CYS A 27 22.21 6.78 -13.93
C CYS A 27 22.99 7.12 -15.21
N LYS A 28 23.27 6.12 -16.07
CA LYS A 28 23.92 6.27 -17.38
C LYS A 28 22.91 6.23 -18.54
N GLY A 29 21.60 6.26 -18.25
CA GLY A 29 20.54 6.21 -19.25
C GLY A 29 20.31 4.82 -19.84
N ARG A 30 20.89 3.76 -19.25
CA ARG A 30 20.74 2.40 -19.78
C ARG A 30 19.51 1.72 -19.19
N PRO A 31 18.65 1.11 -20.02
CA PRO A 31 17.52 0.36 -19.51
C PRO A 31 17.99 -0.90 -18.77
N GLN A 32 17.35 -1.19 -17.65
CA GLN A 32 17.53 -2.37 -16.83
C GLN A 32 16.16 -2.98 -16.54
N THR A 33 16.07 -4.30 -16.46
CA THR A 33 14.82 -4.98 -16.08
C THR A 33 15.09 -5.96 -14.95
N ILE A 34 14.31 -5.84 -13.89
CA ILE A 34 14.29 -6.82 -12.79
C ILE A 34 13.08 -7.71 -13.01
N ARG A 35 13.31 -9.02 -13.14
CA ARG A 35 12.24 -10.02 -13.21
C ARG A 35 12.10 -10.71 -11.87
N LEU A 36 10.90 -10.66 -11.30
CA LEU A 36 10.58 -11.16 -9.99
C LEU A 36 9.46 -12.19 -10.09
N SER A 37 9.54 -13.24 -9.27
CA SER A 37 8.40 -14.13 -9.05
C SER A 37 7.28 -13.41 -8.28
N LEU A 38 6.06 -13.94 -8.37
CA LEU A 38 4.92 -13.41 -7.60
C LEU A 38 5.21 -13.35 -6.09
N ASN A 39 5.87 -14.36 -5.53
CA ASN A 39 6.23 -14.39 -4.11
C ASN A 39 7.20 -13.27 -3.73
N GLN A 40 8.18 -12.97 -4.59
CA GLN A 40 9.12 -11.88 -4.35
C GLN A 40 8.41 -10.52 -4.42
N VAL A 41 7.49 -10.32 -5.35
CA VAL A 41 6.68 -9.09 -5.40
C VAL A 41 5.77 -8.97 -4.19
N GLY A 42 5.15 -10.07 -3.75
CA GLY A 42 4.39 -10.09 -2.50
C GLY A 42 5.24 -9.68 -1.29
N ALA A 43 6.46 -10.19 -1.18
CA ALA A 43 7.39 -9.79 -0.12
C ALA A 43 7.77 -8.30 -0.22
N LEU A 44 7.95 -7.75 -1.42
CA LEU A 44 8.17 -6.31 -1.61
C LEU A 44 6.95 -5.49 -1.19
N ALA A 45 5.74 -5.88 -1.59
CA ALA A 45 4.52 -5.19 -1.18
C ALA A 45 4.35 -5.14 0.34
N MET A 46 4.79 -6.18 1.05
CA MET A 46 4.73 -6.26 2.51
C MET A 46 5.87 -5.52 3.24
N THR A 47 6.90 -5.05 2.53
CA THR A 47 8.09 -4.43 3.15
C THR A 47 8.34 -3.00 2.71
N LEU A 48 8.07 -2.67 1.44
CA LEU A 48 8.29 -1.33 0.88
C LEU A 48 7.55 -0.21 1.64
N PRO A 49 6.27 -0.34 2.05
CA PRO A 49 5.60 0.72 2.81
C PRO A 49 6.35 1.09 4.10
N THR A 50 6.86 0.09 4.84
CA THR A 50 7.67 0.30 6.05
C THR A 50 9.02 0.93 5.73
N LEU A 51 9.68 0.51 4.64
CA LEU A 51 10.96 1.10 4.21
C LEU A 51 10.81 2.56 3.80
N ILE A 52 9.72 2.91 3.10
CA ILE A 52 9.40 4.31 2.73
C ILE A 52 9.22 5.17 4.00
N GLY A 53 8.47 4.67 4.98
CA GLY A 53 8.29 5.36 6.26
C GLY A 53 9.63 5.61 6.97
N LYS A 54 10.47 4.58 7.10
CA LYS A 54 11.79 4.70 7.74
C LYS A 54 12.73 5.64 7.00
N ALA A 55 12.72 5.61 5.66
CA ALA A 55 13.52 6.51 4.85
C ALA A 55 13.09 7.97 5.04
N LEU A 56 11.77 8.22 5.12
CA LEU A 56 11.22 9.54 5.40
C LEU A 56 11.66 10.06 6.77
N GLN A 57 11.50 9.25 7.81
CA GLN A 57 11.89 9.58 9.18
C GLN A 57 13.40 9.88 9.27
N THR A 58 14.23 9.03 8.66
CA THR A 58 15.69 9.20 8.65
C THR A 58 16.11 10.47 7.91
N ARG A 59 15.48 10.76 6.76
CA ARG A 59 15.81 11.94 5.93
C ARG A 59 15.53 13.25 6.67
N PHE A 60 14.51 13.30 7.49
CA PHE A 60 14.06 14.52 8.17
C PHE A 60 14.35 14.55 9.67
N GLY A 61 14.88 13.46 10.25
CA GLY A 61 15.18 13.37 11.67
C GLY A 61 13.93 13.40 12.57
N ASP A 62 12.78 12.96 12.06
CA ASP A 62 11.50 13.01 12.76
C ASP A 62 10.78 11.66 12.67
N GLU A 63 10.71 10.94 13.79
CA GLU A 63 10.10 9.62 13.91
C GLU A 63 8.57 9.64 13.80
N THR A 64 7.94 10.81 13.90
CA THR A 64 6.48 10.96 13.81
C THR A 64 5.97 10.99 12.37
N LEU A 65 6.87 11.25 11.41
CA LEU A 65 6.53 11.32 10.00
C LEU A 65 6.05 9.97 9.48
N ARG A 66 4.99 10.04 8.66
CA ARG A 66 4.39 8.90 7.97
C ARG A 66 4.20 9.25 6.51
N TYR A 67 4.41 8.27 5.64
CA TYR A 67 4.01 8.38 4.25
C TYR A 67 2.54 7.93 4.16
N ALA A 68 1.64 8.90 3.93
CA ALA A 68 0.20 8.65 3.81
C ALA A 68 -0.20 8.69 2.33
N TYR A 69 -0.79 7.59 1.84
CA TYR A 69 -1.30 7.52 0.48
C TYR A 69 -2.68 8.20 0.41
N PRO A 70 -2.93 9.06 -0.59
CA PRO A 70 -4.24 9.71 -0.73
C PRO A 70 -5.28 8.67 -1.18
N LEU A 71 -6.18 8.30 -0.25
CA LEU A 71 -7.29 7.40 -0.53
C LEU A 71 -8.28 8.08 -1.48
N GLU A 72 -8.61 7.41 -2.58
CA GLU A 72 -9.58 7.89 -3.56
C GLU A 72 -10.92 7.16 -3.43
N SER A 73 -10.87 5.83 -3.31
CA SER A 73 -12.07 5.02 -3.19
C SER A 73 -11.84 3.79 -2.31
N TRP A 74 -12.94 3.25 -1.78
CA TRP A 74 -12.92 2.04 -0.98
C TRP A 74 -14.16 1.20 -1.25
N VAL A 75 -14.05 -0.11 -1.05
CA VAL A 75 -15.16 -1.07 -1.16
C VAL A 75 -15.08 -2.03 0.01
N VAL A 76 -16.22 -2.30 0.66
CA VAL A 76 -16.35 -3.32 1.70
C VAL A 76 -17.25 -4.43 1.17
N GLU A 77 -16.77 -5.66 1.26
CA GLU A 77 -17.45 -6.85 0.71
C GLU A 77 -17.40 -7.98 1.73
N GLN A 78 -18.29 -8.97 1.59
CA GLN A 78 -18.20 -10.20 2.36
C GLN A 78 -17.26 -11.19 1.63
N SER A 79 -16.37 -11.85 2.37
CA SER A 79 -15.55 -12.93 1.82
C SER A 79 -16.40 -14.18 1.56
N SER A 80 -15.89 -15.08 0.73
CA SER A 80 -16.44 -16.43 0.61
C SER A 80 -16.33 -17.23 1.92
N ASP A 81 -15.36 -16.90 2.78
CA ASP A 81 -15.38 -17.32 4.19
C ASP A 81 -16.27 -16.36 5.00
N PRO A 82 -17.42 -16.81 5.52
CA PRO A 82 -18.36 -15.96 6.23
C PRO A 82 -17.79 -15.36 7.53
N ARG A 83 -16.67 -15.87 8.03
CA ARG A 83 -15.98 -15.35 9.21
C ARG A 83 -15.15 -14.10 8.92
N HIS A 84 -15.01 -13.74 7.65
CA HIS A 84 -14.19 -12.61 7.21
C HIS A 84 -14.97 -11.64 6.32
N GLY A 85 -14.78 -10.35 6.57
CA GLY A 85 -15.04 -9.31 5.59
C GLY A 85 -13.81 -9.06 4.72
N MET A 86 -14.00 -8.29 3.66
CA MET A 86 -12.91 -7.73 2.88
C MET A 86 -13.09 -6.22 2.76
N ILE A 87 -11.98 -5.49 2.82
CA ILE A 87 -11.95 -4.07 2.44
C ILE A 87 -10.86 -3.86 1.39
N THR A 88 -11.24 -3.25 0.28
CA THR A 88 -10.31 -2.80 -0.74
C THR A 88 -10.14 -1.29 -0.65
N LEU A 89 -8.90 -0.82 -0.55
CA LEU A 89 -8.53 0.60 -0.57
C LEU A 89 -7.80 0.92 -1.87
N ARG A 90 -8.18 2.02 -2.52
CA ARG A 90 -7.62 2.44 -3.81
C ARG A 90 -7.19 3.90 -3.78
N THR A 91 -6.05 4.18 -4.39
CA THR A 91 -5.51 5.53 -4.59
C THR A 91 -5.65 5.93 -6.05
N SER A 92 -5.59 7.23 -6.32
CA SER A 92 -5.72 7.78 -7.68
C SER A 92 -4.54 7.44 -8.61
N ASP A 93 -3.39 7.07 -8.05
CA ASP A 93 -2.19 6.65 -8.79
C ASP A 93 -2.13 5.13 -9.04
N GLY A 94 -3.21 4.41 -8.74
CA GLY A 94 -3.39 3.00 -9.10
C GLY A 94 -2.95 1.99 -8.05
N PHE A 95 -2.48 2.42 -6.87
CA PHE A 95 -2.29 1.50 -5.75
C PHE A 95 -3.65 0.98 -5.27
N SER A 96 -3.78 -0.34 -5.18
CA SER A 96 -5.01 -1.03 -4.78
C SER A 96 -4.65 -2.26 -3.96
N VAL A 97 -5.16 -2.33 -2.73
CA VAL A 97 -4.92 -3.48 -1.83
C VAL A 97 -6.22 -3.91 -1.19
N CYS A 98 -6.45 -5.23 -1.15
CA CYS A 98 -7.58 -5.85 -0.48
C CYS A 98 -7.08 -6.55 0.78
N PHE A 99 -7.70 -6.22 1.92
CA PHE A 99 -7.45 -6.87 3.19
C PHE A 99 -8.64 -7.75 3.54
N SER A 100 -8.36 -9.00 3.94
CA SER A 100 -9.34 -9.82 4.63
C SER A 100 -9.28 -9.50 6.12
N ILE A 101 -10.44 -9.23 6.72
CA ILE A 101 -10.56 -8.80 8.11
C ILE A 101 -11.48 -9.79 8.83
N PRO A 102 -11.06 -10.38 9.96
CA PRO A 102 -11.95 -11.13 10.84
C PRO A 102 -13.18 -10.32 11.23
N ARG A 103 -14.35 -10.94 11.29
CA ARG A 103 -15.62 -10.22 11.41
C ARG A 103 -15.74 -9.40 12.70
N ASP A 104 -15.15 -9.88 13.80
CA ASP A 104 -15.01 -9.17 15.07
C ASP A 104 -14.18 -7.88 14.91
N GLN A 105 -13.00 -7.99 14.30
CA GLN A 105 -12.12 -6.83 14.03
C GLN A 105 -12.73 -5.82 13.05
N GLN A 106 -13.59 -6.27 12.13
CA GLN A 106 -14.27 -5.38 11.19
C GLN A 106 -15.23 -4.42 11.90
N SER A 107 -15.95 -4.90 12.92
CA SER A 107 -16.82 -4.05 13.74
C SER A 107 -16.00 -3.04 14.54
N GLU A 108 -14.92 -3.49 15.18
CA GLU A 108 -14.01 -2.63 15.95
C GLU A 108 -13.39 -1.53 15.08
N LEU A 109 -12.97 -1.86 13.85
CA LEU A 109 -12.47 -0.88 12.88
C LEU A 109 -13.53 0.18 12.55
N GLY A 110 -14.77 -0.24 12.32
CA GLY A 110 -15.89 0.67 12.04
C GLY A 110 -16.16 1.62 13.20
N GLU A 111 -16.18 1.11 14.43
CA GLU A 111 -16.36 1.91 15.64
C GLU A 111 -15.22 2.93 15.84
N ALA A 112 -13.97 2.52 15.63
CA ALA A 112 -12.80 3.39 15.77
C ALA A 112 -12.82 4.56 14.76
N LEU A 113 -13.32 4.33 13.53
CA LEU A 113 -13.47 5.38 12.52
C LEU A 113 -14.52 6.44 12.89
N VAL A 114 -15.55 6.05 13.65
CA VAL A 114 -16.61 6.95 14.12
C VAL A 114 -16.21 7.65 15.41
N ALA A 115 -15.59 6.94 16.36
CA ALA A 115 -15.25 7.45 17.69
C ALA A 115 -14.33 8.69 17.64
N ASN A 116 -13.38 8.72 16.70
CA ASN A 116 -12.44 9.83 16.53
C ASN A 116 -12.99 11.02 15.73
N ASN A 117 -14.26 10.97 15.30
CA ASN A 117 -14.92 11.99 14.50
C ASN A 117 -16.15 12.57 15.19
N THR A 118 -16.22 12.56 16.52
CA THR A 118 -17.27 13.33 17.22
C THR A 118 -16.82 14.79 17.26
N PRO A 119 -17.31 15.71 16.40
CA PRO A 119 -17.15 17.13 16.69
C PRO A 119 -17.81 17.36 18.04
N ASP A 120 -17.11 18.05 18.94
CA ASP A 120 -17.67 18.52 20.20
C ASP A 120 -18.88 19.41 19.85
N VAL A 121 -20.08 18.82 19.84
CA VAL A 121 -21.32 19.58 19.70
C VAL A 121 -21.46 20.32 21.02
N ALA A 122 -20.93 21.55 21.03
CA ALA A 122 -21.10 22.50 22.10
C ALA A 122 -22.56 22.49 22.54
N ARG A 123 -22.81 22.04 23.78
CA ARG A 123 -24.13 22.12 24.39
C ARG A 123 -24.48 23.61 24.56
N PRO A 124 -25.62 24.09 24.03
CA PRO A 124 -26.06 25.45 24.34
C PRO A 124 -26.48 25.53 25.81
N ASN A 125 -26.04 26.61 26.47
CA ASN A 125 -26.55 27.04 27.78
C ASN A 125 -27.99 27.51 27.70
#